data_AF-F0WA06-F1
#
_entry.id   AF-F0WA06-F1
#
_cell.length_a   1.000
_cell.length_b   1.000
_cell.length_c   1.000
_cell.angle_alpha   90.00
_cell.angle_beta   90.00
_cell.angle_gamma   90.00
#
_symmetry.space_group_name_H-M   'P 1'
#
loop_
_entity.id
_entity.type
_entity.pdbx_description
1 polymer ?
#
loop_
_entity_poly.entity_id
_entity_poly.type
_entity_poly.pdbx_seq_one_letter_code
_entity_poly.pdbx_strand_id
1 'polypeptide(L)'
;MADQRAKTQLFKNYRYALYATDVKFQPSNRPSGRFDETKRYFSNKRKMYGLKLEASVSYPGICVGLSRCYPGSISDLTIVVQTQDFHLQMLQKSNETLLEEDNGEGWENYSHM
;
A
#
# COMPACT_ATOMS: atom_id res chain seq x y z
N MET A 1 -1.03 13.22 9.56
CA MET A 1 -2.27 12.76 8.89
C MET A 1 -3.47 13.67 9.13
N ALA A 2 -3.78 14.06 10.37
CA ALA A 2 -4.87 15.01 10.66
C ALA A 2 -4.79 16.30 9.82
N ASP A 3 -3.57 16.82 9.61
CA ASP A 3 -3.30 18.01 8.80
C ASP A 3 -3.60 17.86 7.30
N GLN A 4 -3.65 16.63 6.75
CA GLN A 4 -4.05 16.39 5.34
C GLN A 4 -5.57 16.34 5.17
N ARG A 5 -6.29 15.73 6.12
CA ARG A 5 -7.77 15.80 6.16
C ARG A 5 -8.25 17.23 6.36
N ALA A 6 -7.58 17.99 7.22
CA ALA A 6 -7.88 19.40 7.46
C ALA A 6 -7.72 20.27 6.19
N LYS A 7 -6.86 19.86 5.24
CA LYS A 7 -6.66 20.52 3.93
C LYS A 7 -7.68 20.09 2.87
N THR A 8 -8.71 19.30 3.22
CA THR A 8 -9.83 18.85 2.35
C THR A 8 -9.43 18.22 1.00
N GLN A 9 -8.20 17.71 0.90
CA GLN A 9 -7.67 17.07 -0.30
C GLN A 9 -7.86 15.55 -0.19
N LEU A 10 -9.05 15.08 -0.59
CA LEU A 10 -9.48 13.68 -0.52
C LEU A 10 -9.51 13.04 -1.92
N PHE A 11 -9.48 11.70 -1.98
CA PHE A 11 -9.72 10.99 -3.24
C PHE A 11 -11.15 11.28 -3.75
N LYS A 12 -11.27 11.54 -5.05
CA LYS A 12 -12.55 11.93 -5.69
C LYS A 12 -13.66 10.90 -5.45
N ASN A 13 -13.34 9.61 -5.62
CA ASN A 13 -14.31 8.52 -5.52
C ASN A 13 -14.34 7.86 -4.12
N TYR A 14 -13.24 7.92 -3.38
CA TYR A 14 -13.09 7.23 -2.08
C TYR A 14 -12.74 8.23 -0.99
N ARG A 15 -13.69 9.09 -0.62
CA ARG A 15 -13.45 10.20 0.33
C ARG A 15 -13.06 9.74 1.73
N TYR A 16 -13.47 8.54 2.13
CA TYR A 16 -13.12 7.93 3.42
C TYR A 16 -11.72 7.28 3.44
N ALA A 17 -11.12 7.01 2.27
CA ALA A 17 -9.81 6.37 2.19
C ALA A 17 -8.69 7.32 2.65
N LEU A 18 -7.86 6.84 3.58
CA LEU A 18 -6.75 7.63 4.13
C LEU A 18 -5.57 7.75 3.14
N TYR A 19 -5.22 6.65 2.48
CA TYR A 19 -4.20 6.55 1.45
C TYR A 19 -4.43 5.30 0.59
N ALA A 20 -3.81 5.25 -0.58
CA ALA A 20 -3.73 4.06 -1.41
C ALA A 20 -2.36 3.40 -1.25
N THR A 21 -2.33 2.07 -1.20
CA THR A 21 -1.11 1.28 -1.04
C THR A 21 -0.95 0.34 -2.22
N ASP A 22 0.27 0.23 -2.75
CA ASP A 22 0.62 -0.73 -3.80
C ASP A 22 2.08 -1.19 -3.68
N VAL A 23 2.35 -2.41 -4.17
CA VAL A 23 3.70 -2.94 -4.33
C VAL A 23 4.20 -2.61 -5.74
N LYS A 24 5.20 -1.74 -5.81
CA LYS A 24 5.85 -1.36 -7.07
C LYS A 24 7.08 -2.21 -7.34
N PHE A 25 7.22 -2.62 -8.60
CA PHE A 25 8.42 -3.31 -9.10
C PHE A 25 9.31 -2.31 -9.83
N GLN A 26 10.58 -2.27 -9.42
CA GLN A 26 11.62 -1.48 -10.08
C GLN A 26 12.59 -2.44 -10.78
N PRO A 27 12.65 -2.43 -12.13
CA PRO A 27 13.59 -3.28 -12.86
C PRO A 27 15.03 -2.87 -12.53
N SER A 28 15.92 -3.86 -12.52
CA SER A 28 17.35 -3.65 -12.34
C SER A 28 18.14 -4.53 -13.29
N ASN A 29 19.43 -4.23 -13.44
CA ASN A 29 20.36 -5.16 -14.07
C ASN A 29 20.37 -6.48 -13.31
N ARG A 30 20.68 -7.57 -14.03
CA ARG A 30 20.92 -8.86 -13.39
C ARG A 30 22.13 -8.72 -12.46
N PRO A 31 21.98 -9.00 -11.15
CA PRO A 31 23.12 -8.97 -10.24
C PRO A 31 24.15 -10.03 -10.65
N SER A 32 25.42 -9.77 -10.36
CA SER A 32 26.49 -10.76 -10.51
C SER A 32 26.41 -11.80 -9.38
N GLY A 33 26.89 -13.02 -9.63
CA GLY A 33 26.91 -14.08 -8.62
C GLY A 33 26.39 -15.42 -9.13
N ARG A 34 26.18 -16.35 -8.21
CA ARG A 34 25.66 -17.69 -8.54
C ARG A 34 24.20 -17.61 -8.98
N PHE A 35 23.76 -18.61 -9.74
CA PHE A 35 22.38 -18.66 -10.23
C PHE A 35 21.36 -18.48 -9.09
N ASP A 36 21.52 -19.18 -7.96
CA ASP A 36 20.59 -19.12 -6.82
C ASP A 36 20.52 -17.73 -6.17
N GLU A 37 21.65 -17.03 -6.08
CA GLU A 37 21.72 -15.66 -5.55
C GLU A 37 21.01 -14.68 -6.50
N THR A 38 21.24 -14.82 -7.81
CA THR A 38 20.62 -13.95 -8.81
C THR A 38 19.12 -14.22 -8.96
N LYS A 39 18.69 -15.49 -8.85
CA LYS A 39 17.30 -15.91 -8.97
C LYS A 39 16.39 -15.25 -7.92
N ARG A 40 16.94 -14.91 -6.73
CA ARG A 40 16.21 -14.18 -5.68
C ARG A 40 15.69 -12.82 -6.15
N TYR A 41 16.34 -12.20 -7.14
CA TYR A 41 15.90 -10.90 -7.68
C TYR A 41 15.01 -11.05 -8.92
N PHE A 42 14.81 -12.27 -9.43
CA PHE A 42 13.98 -12.50 -10.62
C PHE A 42 12.50 -12.53 -10.26
N SER A 43 11.72 -11.65 -10.88
CA SER A 43 10.26 -11.65 -10.74
C SER A 43 9.61 -12.51 -11.81
N ASN A 44 8.92 -13.58 -11.40
CA ASN A 44 8.24 -14.47 -12.34
C ASN A 44 7.08 -13.76 -13.10
N LYS A 45 6.38 -12.83 -12.44
CA LYS A 45 5.28 -12.05 -13.02
C LYS A 45 5.75 -11.07 -14.11
N ARG A 46 6.90 -10.43 -13.89
CA ARG A 46 7.44 -9.40 -14.79
C ARG A 46 8.50 -9.93 -15.77
N LYS A 47 8.97 -11.17 -15.57
CA LYS A 47 10.06 -11.81 -16.34
C LYS A 47 11.35 -10.97 -16.37
N MET A 48 11.61 -10.22 -15.30
CA MET A 48 12.75 -9.30 -15.16
C MET A 48 13.37 -9.42 -13.78
N TYR A 49 14.67 -9.08 -13.69
CA TYR A 49 15.34 -8.86 -12.41
C TYR A 49 14.97 -7.49 -11.86
N GLY A 50 14.86 -7.38 -10.55
CA GLY A 50 14.54 -6.12 -9.92
C GLY A 50 14.27 -6.23 -8.44
N LEU A 51 13.83 -5.09 -7.91
CA LEU A 51 13.41 -4.94 -6.54
C LEU A 51 11.91 -4.64 -6.50
N LYS A 52 11.32 -4.90 -5.34
CA LYS A 52 9.95 -4.52 -5.02
C LYS A 52 9.96 -3.67 -3.76
N LEU A 53 9.07 -2.71 -3.70
CA LEU A 53 8.80 -1.96 -2.49
C LEU A 53 7.31 -1.68 -2.43
N GLU A 54 6.82 -1.49 -1.23
CA GLU A 54 5.45 -1.06 -1.00
C GLU A 54 5.47 0.44 -0.72
N ALA A 55 4.59 1.15 -1.42
CA ALA A 55 4.42 2.58 -1.25
C ALA A 55 2.96 2.87 -0.93
N SER A 56 2.78 3.65 0.12
CA SER A 56 1.50 4.19 0.55
C SER A 56 1.48 5.68 0.22
N VAL A 57 0.47 6.11 -0.52
CA VAL A 57 0.37 7.46 -1.08
C VAL A 57 -1.01 8.04 -0.79
N SER A 58 -1.04 9.22 -0.16
CA SER A 58 -2.25 10.01 0.02
C SER A 58 -2.45 10.97 -1.14
N TYR A 59 -3.67 11.45 -1.35
CA TYR A 59 -3.93 12.51 -2.32
C TYR A 59 -3.20 13.81 -1.90
N PRO A 60 -2.64 14.62 -2.85
CA PRO A 60 -2.66 14.48 -4.31
C PRO A 60 -1.53 13.61 -4.90
N GLY A 61 -0.77 12.89 -4.08
CA GLY A 61 0.40 12.12 -4.50
C GLY A 61 1.53 12.13 -3.46
N ILE A 62 1.21 12.36 -2.18
CA ILE A 62 2.21 12.48 -1.12
C ILE A 62 2.50 11.07 -0.57
N CYS A 63 3.76 10.67 -0.56
CA CYS A 63 4.16 9.40 0.04
C CYS A 63 4.06 9.51 1.58
N VAL A 64 3.26 8.63 2.17
CA VAL A 64 2.99 8.59 3.62
C VAL A 64 3.57 7.34 4.28
N GLY A 65 3.97 6.35 3.48
CA GLY A 65 4.62 5.15 3.96
C GLY A 65 5.43 4.50 2.83
N LEU A 66 6.62 4.01 3.17
CA LEU A 66 7.49 3.30 2.25
C LEU A 66 8.14 2.14 2.99
N SER A 67 8.05 0.94 2.42
CA SER A 67 8.74 -0.21 2.97
C SER A 67 10.20 -0.28 2.50
N ARG A 68 10.99 -1.16 3.14
CA ARG A 68 12.32 -1.53 2.64
C ARG A 68 12.21 -2.15 1.24
N CYS A 69 13.34 -2.17 0.52
CA CYS A 69 13.41 -2.90 -0.74
C CYS A 69 13.43 -4.42 -0.51
N TYR A 70 12.65 -5.13 -1.30
CA TYR A 70 12.54 -6.59 -1.34
C TYR A 70 13.08 -7.11 -2.68
N PRO A 71 13.67 -8.32 -2.71
CA PRO A 71 14.02 -8.96 -3.96
C PRO A 71 12.80 -9.24 -4.85
N GLY A 72 12.97 -9.15 -6.17
CA GLY A 72 11.90 -9.31 -7.15
C GLY A 72 11.14 -10.65 -7.12
N SER A 73 11.72 -11.70 -6.52
CA SER A 73 11.08 -13.01 -6.36
C SER A 73 10.04 -13.04 -5.24
N ILE A 74 10.05 -12.08 -4.32
CA ILE A 74 9.11 -12.03 -3.19
C ILE A 74 7.70 -11.69 -3.70
N SER A 75 6.69 -12.35 -3.16
CA SER A 75 5.29 -12.12 -3.55
C SER A 75 4.78 -10.78 -3.02
N ASP A 76 3.87 -10.15 -3.76
CA ASP A 76 3.30 -8.85 -3.36
C ASP A 76 2.53 -8.99 -2.02
N LEU A 77 1.81 -10.10 -1.83
CA LEU A 77 1.11 -10.41 -0.57
C LEU A 77 2.05 -10.51 0.62
N THR A 78 3.20 -11.19 0.45
CA THR A 78 4.18 -11.32 1.54
C THR A 78 4.72 -9.96 1.99
N ILE A 79 4.88 -9.03 1.06
CA ILE A 79 5.34 -7.66 1.37
C ILE A 79 4.28 -6.93 2.19
N VAL A 80 3.02 -6.94 1.74
CA VAL A 80 1.89 -6.29 2.44
C VAL A 80 1.65 -6.90 3.83
N VAL A 81 1.78 -8.22 3.97
CA VAL A 81 1.64 -8.88 5.28
C VAL A 81 2.76 -8.44 6.24
N GLN A 82 3.99 -8.24 5.76
CA GLN A 82 5.10 -7.77 6.60
C GLN A 82 4.95 -6.32 7.06
N THR A 83 4.16 -5.51 6.38
CA THR A 83 3.90 -4.10 6.71
C THR A 83 2.54 -3.90 7.37
N GLN A 84 1.79 -4.97 7.61
CA GLN A 84 0.44 -4.91 8.17
C GLN A 84 0.35 -4.13 9.47
N ASP A 85 1.33 -4.27 10.37
CA ASP A 85 1.34 -3.57 11.65
C ASP A 85 1.34 -2.04 11.48
N PHE A 86 2.09 -1.54 10.49
CA PHE A 86 2.07 -0.12 10.13
C PHE A 86 0.66 0.29 9.68
N HIS A 87 0.03 -0.50 8.82
CA HIS A 87 -1.33 -0.20 8.35
C HIS A 87 -2.36 -0.24 9.48
N LEU A 88 -2.28 -1.22 10.39
CA LEU A 88 -3.17 -1.34 11.54
C LEU A 88 -3.05 -0.15 12.48
N GLN A 89 -1.83 0.34 12.73
CA GLN A 89 -1.62 1.56 13.52
C GLN A 89 -2.24 2.79 12.85
N MET A 90 -2.09 2.91 11.52
CA MET A 90 -2.63 4.03 10.76
C MET A 90 -4.16 3.99 10.60
N LEU A 91 -4.79 2.83 10.73
CA LEU A 91 -6.24 2.64 10.66
C LEU A 91 -6.95 2.87 12.00
N GLN A 92 -6.22 3.14 13.08
CA GLN A 92 -6.84 3.44 14.38
C GLN A 92 -7.66 4.73 14.29
N LYS A 93 -8.96 4.62 14.55
CA LYS A 93 -9.86 5.78 14.64
C LYS A 93 -9.60 6.55 15.94
N SER A 94 -9.47 7.87 15.81
CA SER A 94 -9.60 8.80 16.93
C SER A 94 -11.06 8.94 17.36
N ASN A 95 -11.30 9.46 18.58
CA ASN A 95 -12.66 9.70 19.10
C ASN A 95 -13.49 10.60 18.17
N GLU A 96 -12.87 11.56 17.49
CA GLU A 96 -13.53 12.46 16.54
C GLU A 96 -13.92 11.73 15.25
N THR A 97 -13.05 10.87 14.73
CA THR A 97 -13.31 10.06 13.53
C THR A 97 -14.26 8.89 13.77
N LEU A 98 -14.57 8.54 15.02
CA LEU A 98 -15.62 7.57 15.35
C LEU A 98 -17.03 8.14 15.12
N LEU A 99 -17.16 9.47 15.10
CA LEU A 99 -18.43 10.17 14.85
C LEU A 99 -18.74 10.30 13.36
N GLU A 100 -17.76 10.05 12.48
CA GLU A 100 -17.97 10.05 11.03
C GLU A 100 -18.60 8.72 10.58
N GLU A 101 -19.74 8.80 9.89
CA GLU A 101 -20.35 7.65 9.24
C GLU A 101 -19.43 7.10 8.13
N ASP A 102 -19.07 5.83 8.26
CA ASP A 102 -18.11 5.12 7.41
C ASP A 102 -18.73 3.79 6.97
N ASN A 103 -19.93 3.88 6.41
CA ASN A 103 -20.74 2.70 6.06
C ASN A 103 -20.38 2.12 4.67
N GLY A 104 -19.44 2.75 3.95
CA GLY A 104 -19.01 2.33 2.62
C GLY A 104 -20.06 2.52 1.52
N GLU A 105 -19.68 2.25 0.27
CA GLU A 105 -20.60 2.29 -0.87
C GLU A 105 -21.57 1.09 -0.80
N GLY A 106 -22.87 1.34 -0.95
CA GLY A 106 -23.90 0.28 -0.97
C GLY A 106 -24.52 -0.07 0.38
N TRP A 107 -24.13 0.60 1.47
CA TRP A 107 -24.70 0.36 2.81
C TRP A 107 -26.23 0.44 2.83
N GLU A 108 -26.82 1.43 2.15
CA GLU A 108 -28.27 1.62 2.08
C GLU A 108 -28.98 0.44 1.42
N ASN A 109 -28.31 -0.28 0.51
CA ASN A 109 -28.89 -1.42 -0.20
C ASN A 109 -28.87 -2.73 0.61
N TYR A 110 -28.04 -2.79 1.66
CA TYR A 110 -27.85 -4.01 2.48
C TYR A 110 -28.15 -3.79 3.97
N SER A 111 -28.51 -2.58 4.39
CA SER A 111 -28.85 -2.23 5.78
C SER A 111 -30.08 -2.98 6.33
N HIS A 112 -30.90 -3.58 5.46
CA HIS A 112 -32.18 -4.20 5.82
C HIS A 112 -32.25 -5.71 5.53
N MET A 113 -31.12 -6.34 5.21
CA MET A 113 -31.00 -7.81 5.21
C MET A 113 -30.53 -8.33 6.56
#